data_AF-A0A0J1FI17-F1
#
_entry.id   AF-A0A0J1FI17-F1
#
_cell.length_a   1.000
_cell.length_b   1.000
_cell.length_c   1.000
_cell.angle_alpha   90.00
_cell.angle_beta   90.00
_cell.angle_gamma   90.00
#
_symmetry.space_group_name_H-M   'P 1'
#
loop_
_entity.id
_entity.type
_entity.pdbx_description
1 polymer ?
#
loop_
_entity_poly.entity_id
_entity_poly.type
_entity_poly.pdbx_seq_one_letter_code
_entity_poly.pdbx_strand_id
1 'polypeptide(L)'
;MSKHQLPMTISELAQEFMLTPRTIRYYEEVGLLTPLNQEKVNQRLYGPRERTRLKLILRGKKLGFSLAEIKEMIDLYDEDRSERLQLERTVAYGKRRLQEIEEKIQELILIREELLDYHKKFCAKLDELKSQSTAGQAKQP
;
A
#
# COMPACT_ATOMS: atom_id res chain seq x y z
N MET A 1 -32.53 6.90 -3.12
CA MET A 1 -32.06 6.19 -4.33
C MET A 1 -30.57 6.45 -4.49
N SER A 2 -29.74 5.46 -4.21
CA SER A 2 -28.29 5.65 -4.06
C SER A 2 -27.64 5.89 -5.43
N LYS A 3 -26.85 6.96 -5.57
CA LYS A 3 -26.03 7.31 -6.77
C LYS A 3 -25.01 6.23 -7.19
N HIS A 4 -25.05 5.05 -6.58
CA HIS A 4 -24.01 4.03 -6.63
C HIS A 4 -24.18 2.97 -7.75
N GLN A 5 -25.22 3.08 -8.57
CA GLN A 5 -25.55 2.09 -9.61
C GLN A 5 -25.32 2.56 -11.06
N LEU A 6 -25.02 3.84 -11.27
CA LEU A 6 -24.78 4.35 -12.62
C LEU A 6 -23.32 4.13 -13.03
N PRO A 7 -23.07 3.78 -14.31
CA PRO A 7 -21.72 3.75 -14.87
C PRO A 7 -21.02 5.10 -14.71
N MET A 8 -19.76 5.07 -14.29
CA MET A 8 -18.95 6.27 -14.05
C MET A 8 -17.87 6.39 -15.10
N THR A 9 -17.55 7.61 -15.49
CA THR A 9 -16.38 7.93 -16.32
C THR A 9 -15.08 7.71 -15.52
N ILE A 10 -13.95 7.65 -16.23
CA ILE A 10 -12.64 7.56 -15.57
C ILE A 10 -12.37 8.72 -14.61
N SER A 11 -12.83 9.94 -14.93
CA SER A 11 -12.61 11.13 -14.11
C SER A 11 -13.42 11.07 -12.82
N GLU A 12 -14.68 10.64 -12.90
CA GLU A 12 -15.53 10.47 -11.72
C GLU A 12 -15.00 9.36 -10.81
N LEU A 13 -14.53 8.26 -11.39
CA LEU A 13 -13.95 7.15 -10.65
C LEU A 13 -12.62 7.55 -9.98
N ALA A 14 -11.79 8.33 -10.67
CA ALA A 14 -10.56 8.90 -10.13
C ALA A 14 -10.86 9.79 -8.92
N GLN A 15 -11.86 10.66 -9.04
CA GLN A 15 -12.27 11.55 -7.96
C GLN A 15 -12.82 10.78 -6.75
N GLU A 16 -13.70 9.79 -6.96
CA GLU A 16 -14.28 8.99 -5.86
C GLU A 16 -13.21 8.28 -5.05
N PHE A 17 -12.22 7.70 -5.71
CA PHE A 17 -11.19 6.88 -5.09
C PHE A 17 -9.90 7.65 -4.74
N MET A 18 -9.89 8.98 -4.94
CA MET A 18 -8.71 9.82 -4.76
C MET A 18 -7.49 9.29 -5.54
N LEU A 19 -7.75 8.83 -6.76
CA LEU A 19 -6.75 8.33 -7.71
C LEU A 19 -6.56 9.32 -8.85
N THR A 20 -5.49 9.14 -9.61
CA THR A 20 -5.35 9.84 -10.89
C THR A 20 -6.03 9.01 -12.00
N PRO A 21 -6.53 9.64 -13.08
CA PRO A 21 -6.97 8.90 -14.26
C PRO A 21 -5.88 7.99 -14.82
N ARG A 22 -4.61 8.39 -14.72
CA ARG A 22 -3.45 7.57 -15.11
C ARG A 22 -3.39 6.27 -14.30
N THR A 23 -3.64 6.33 -12.99
CA THR A 23 -3.67 5.13 -12.13
C THR A 23 -4.79 4.18 -12.53
N ILE A 24 -5.97 4.70 -12.88
CA ILE A 24 -7.08 3.86 -13.33
C ILE A 24 -6.76 3.18 -14.67
N ARG A 25 -6.20 3.93 -15.64
CA ARG A 25 -5.74 3.34 -16.91
C ARG A 25 -4.70 2.25 -16.70
N TYR A 26 -3.75 2.48 -15.80
CA TYR A 26 -2.77 1.47 -15.45
C TYR A 26 -3.42 0.20 -14.88
N TYR A 27 -4.46 0.34 -14.04
CA TYR A 27 -5.23 -0.82 -13.56
C TYR A 27 -6.01 -1.52 -14.69
N GLU A 28 -6.48 -0.81 -15.70
CA GLU A 28 -7.03 -1.44 -16.92
C GLU A 28 -5.94 -2.20 -17.69
N GLU A 29 -4.78 -1.59 -17.91
CA GLU A 29 -3.65 -2.16 -18.66
C GLU A 29 -3.15 -3.47 -18.06
N VAL A 30 -3.10 -3.56 -16.72
CA VAL A 30 -2.71 -4.79 -16.01
C VAL A 30 -3.88 -5.75 -15.78
N GLY A 31 -5.06 -5.47 -16.34
CA GLY A 31 -6.24 -6.35 -16.30
C GLY A 31 -6.97 -6.40 -14.97
N LEU A 32 -6.74 -5.43 -14.07
CA LEU A 32 -7.43 -5.34 -12.79
C LEU A 32 -8.83 -4.70 -12.90
N LEU A 33 -9.05 -3.88 -13.92
CA LEU A 33 -10.32 -3.24 -14.24
C LEU A 33 -10.69 -3.49 -15.69
N THR A 34 -11.99 -3.52 -15.97
CA THR A 34 -12.50 -3.66 -17.34
C THR A 34 -13.61 -2.64 -17.54
N PRO A 35 -13.49 -1.73 -18.52
CA PRO A 35 -14.57 -0.79 -18.80
C PRO A 35 -15.78 -1.53 -19.39
N LEU A 36 -16.97 -1.01 -19.13
CA LEU A 36 -18.18 -1.36 -19.85
C LEU A 36 -18.05 -0.86 -21.29
N ASN A 37 -17.79 -1.76 -22.23
CA ASN A 37 -17.79 -1.42 -23.66
C ASN A 37 -19.23 -1.15 -24.11
N GLN A 38 -19.65 0.10 -24.10
CA GLN A 38 -20.88 0.50 -24.77
C GLN A 38 -20.51 0.91 -26.21
N GLU A 39 -20.86 0.09 -27.20
CA GLU A 39 -20.56 0.31 -28.62
C GLU A 39 -21.03 1.69 -29.16
N LYS A 40 -21.94 2.36 -28.46
CA LYS A 40 -22.49 3.68 -28.82
C LYS A 40 -21.82 4.86 -28.12
N VAL A 41 -20.90 4.63 -27.19
CA VAL A 41 -20.28 5.67 -26.37
C VAL A 41 -18.77 5.62 -26.59
N ASN A 42 -18.21 6.68 -27.17
CA ASN A 42 -16.77 6.82 -27.40
C ASN A 42 -15.99 7.12 -26.10
N GLN A 43 -16.52 6.69 -24.94
CA GLN A 43 -16.05 7.02 -23.61
C GLN A 43 -16.05 5.76 -22.74
N ARG A 44 -14.94 5.56 -22.00
CA ARG A 44 -14.81 4.46 -21.03
C ARG A 44 -15.72 4.72 -19.83
N LEU A 45 -16.60 3.76 -19.56
CA LEU A 45 -17.49 3.76 -18.40
C LEU A 45 -17.19 2.56 -17.51
N TYR A 46 -17.34 2.71 -16.21
CA TYR A 46 -17.03 1.69 -15.21
C TYR A 46 -18.25 1.42 -14.35
N GLY A 47 -18.60 0.15 -14.18
CA GLY A 47 -19.79 -0.26 -13.45
C GLY A 47 -19.55 -0.41 -11.94
N PRO A 48 -20.60 -0.86 -11.22
CA PRO A 48 -20.50 -1.19 -9.80
C PRO A 48 -19.45 -2.27 -9.48
N ARG A 49 -19.20 -3.20 -10.42
CA ARG A 49 -18.19 -4.26 -10.28
C ARG A 49 -16.78 -3.67 -10.17
N GLU A 50 -16.44 -2.75 -11.05
CA GLU A 50 -15.13 -2.08 -11.10
C GLU A 50 -14.90 -1.22 -9.86
N ARG A 51 -15.96 -0.59 -9.33
CA ARG A 51 -15.91 0.12 -8.03
C ARG A 51 -15.60 -0.83 -6.88
N THR A 52 -16.20 -2.02 -6.87
CA THR A 52 -15.93 -3.05 -5.86
C THR A 52 -14.50 -3.57 -5.98
N ARG A 53 -14.02 -3.84 -7.21
CA ARG A 53 -12.62 -4.21 -7.48
C ARG A 53 -11.66 -3.11 -6.99
N LEU A 54 -11.95 -1.84 -7.25
CA LEU A 54 -11.12 -0.73 -6.75
C LEU A 54 -11.01 -0.69 -5.23
N LYS A 55 -12.12 -0.92 -4.50
CA LYS A 55 -12.08 -1.02 -3.03
C LYS A 55 -11.15 -2.15 -2.57
N LEU A 56 -11.21 -3.30 -3.23
CA LEU A 56 -10.34 -4.44 -2.93
C LEU A 56 -8.87 -4.16 -3.25
N ILE A 57 -8.60 -3.56 -4.42
CA ILE A 57 -7.25 -3.16 -4.83
C ILE A 57 -6.63 -2.21 -3.81
N LEU A 58 -7.35 -1.16 -3.40
CA LEU A 58 -6.84 -0.19 -2.42
C LEU A 58 -6.60 -0.82 -1.06
N ARG A 59 -7.50 -1.72 -0.61
CA ARG A 59 -7.31 -2.46 0.65
C ARG A 59 -6.10 -3.38 0.58
N GLY A 60 -5.93 -4.12 -0.52
CA GLY A 60 -4.78 -4.98 -0.74
C GLY A 60 -3.46 -4.21 -0.72
N LYS A 61 -3.41 -3.07 -1.43
CA LYS A 61 -2.22 -2.19 -1.41
C LYS A 61 -1.90 -1.66 -0.01
N LYS A 62 -2.92 -1.32 0.78
CA LYS A 62 -2.74 -0.86 2.18
C LYS A 62 -2.15 -1.95 3.07
N LEU A 63 -2.47 -3.22 2.81
CA LEU A 63 -1.89 -4.38 3.49
C LEU A 63 -0.51 -4.77 2.90
N GLY A 64 -0.07 -4.05 1.87
CA GLY A 64 1.24 -4.19 1.23
C GLY A 64 1.33 -5.33 0.23
N PHE A 65 0.20 -5.85 -0.25
CA PHE A 65 0.19 -6.77 -1.39
C PHE A 65 0.57 -6.02 -2.68
N SER A 66 1.29 -6.71 -3.55
CA SER A 66 1.57 -6.27 -4.91
C SER A 66 0.30 -6.32 -5.77
N LEU A 67 0.30 -5.58 -6.89
CA LEU A 67 -0.83 -5.61 -7.83
C LEU A 67 -1.02 -6.99 -8.49
N ALA A 68 0.05 -7.76 -8.64
CA ALA A 68 -0.01 -9.11 -9.18
C ALA A 68 -0.73 -10.07 -8.22
N GLU A 69 -0.38 -10.05 -6.93
CA GLU A 69 -1.06 -10.84 -5.89
C GLU A 69 -2.54 -10.41 -5.76
N ILE A 70 -2.80 -9.11 -5.79
CA ILE A 70 -4.17 -8.58 -5.77
C ILE A 70 -4.97 -9.08 -6.98
N LYS A 71 -4.37 -9.07 -8.17
CA LYS A 71 -5.00 -9.58 -9.38
C LYS A 71 -5.34 -11.05 -9.25
N GLU A 72 -4.37 -11.87 -8.82
CA GLU A 72 -4.61 -13.31 -8.63
C GLU A 72 -5.72 -13.57 -7.60
N MET A 73 -5.73 -12.85 -6.48
CA MET A 73 -6.80 -12.95 -5.49
C MET A 73 -8.16 -12.58 -6.09
N ILE A 74 -8.26 -11.51 -6.87
CA ILE A 74 -9.52 -11.08 -7.49
C ILE A 74 -9.98 -12.05 -8.58
N ASP A 75 -9.07 -12.52 -9.44
CA ASP A 75 -9.41 -13.44 -10.54
C ASP A 75 -9.89 -14.80 -9.99
N LEU A 76 -9.35 -15.25 -8.86
CA LEU A 76 -9.84 -16.44 -8.15
C LEU A 76 -11.31 -16.34 -7.71
N TYR A 77 -11.77 -15.13 -7.38
CA TYR A 77 -13.18 -14.88 -7.06
C TYR A 77 -14.08 -14.92 -8.30
N ASP A 78 -13.54 -14.61 -9.48
CA ASP A 78 -14.31 -14.60 -10.73
C ASP A 78 -14.34 -15.96 -11.44
N GLU A 79 -13.27 -16.77 -11.32
CA GLU A 79 -13.09 -17.98 -12.14
C GLU A 79 -13.58 -19.30 -11.49
N ASP A 80 -13.68 -19.41 -10.16
CA ASP A 80 -13.85 -20.72 -9.51
C ASP A 80 -15.10 -20.84 -8.61
N ARG A 81 -15.84 -21.95 -8.71
CA ARG A 81 -17.10 -22.19 -7.96
C ARG A 81 -16.90 -22.85 -6.59
N SER A 82 -15.68 -23.24 -6.25
CA SER A 82 -15.38 -23.86 -4.95
C SER A 82 -14.92 -22.80 -3.93
N GLU A 83 -15.87 -22.35 -3.12
CA GLU A 83 -15.63 -21.44 -1.97
C GLU A 83 -14.45 -21.89 -1.11
N ARG A 84 -14.26 -23.21 -0.98
CA ARG A 84 -13.15 -23.80 -0.23
C ARG A 84 -11.77 -23.48 -0.83
N LEU A 85 -11.59 -23.67 -2.13
CA LEU A 85 -10.28 -23.45 -2.77
C LEU A 85 -9.90 -21.96 -2.74
N GLN A 86 -10.88 -21.08 -2.93
CA GLN A 86 -10.72 -19.64 -2.77
C GLN A 86 -10.27 -19.27 -1.36
N LEU A 87 -10.93 -19.85 -0.34
CA LEU A 87 -10.60 -19.60 1.05
C LEU A 87 -9.19 -20.12 1.40
N GLU A 88 -8.83 -21.34 0.95
CA GLU A 88 -7.51 -21.92 1.16
C GLU A 88 -6.39 -21.04 0.58
N ARG A 89 -6.56 -20.55 -0.66
CA ARG A 89 -5.58 -19.63 -1.28
C ARG A 89 -5.52 -18.29 -0.56
N THR A 90 -6.66 -17.71 -0.20
CA THR A 90 -6.73 -16.43 0.52
C THR A 90 -6.03 -16.53 1.88
N VAL A 91 -6.23 -17.63 2.61
CA VAL A 91 -5.54 -17.92 3.87
C VAL A 91 -4.03 -18.06 3.66
N ALA A 92 -3.61 -18.76 2.59
CA ALA A 92 -2.19 -18.91 2.26
C ALA A 92 -1.51 -17.56 1.96
N TYR A 93 -2.17 -16.69 1.19
CA TYR A 93 -1.71 -15.31 0.92
C TYR A 93 -1.56 -14.51 2.21
N GLY A 94 -2.60 -14.53 3.06
CA GLY A 94 -2.59 -13.85 4.35
C GLY A 94 -1.45 -14.33 5.25
N LYS A 95 -1.22 -15.64 5.33
CA LYS A 95 -0.16 -16.23 6.16
C LYS A 95 1.23 -15.80 5.68
N ARG A 96 1.49 -15.85 4.37
CA ARG A 96 2.77 -15.41 3.79
C ARG A 96 3.01 -13.93 4.10
N ARG A 97 1.99 -13.09 3.90
CA ARG A 97 2.13 -11.65 4.13
C ARG A 97 2.37 -11.31 5.59
N LEU A 98 1.69 -12.00 6.51
CA LEU A 98 1.94 -11.85 7.95
C LEU A 98 3.38 -12.20 8.31
N GLN A 99 3.92 -13.28 7.74
CA GLN A 99 5.30 -13.67 7.97
C GLN A 99 6.29 -12.61 7.47
N GLU A 100 6.11 -12.11 6.24
CA GLU A 100 6.96 -11.05 5.69
C GLU A 100 6.93 -9.77 6.53
N ILE A 101 5.75 -9.39 7.03
CA ILE A 101 5.59 -8.22 7.90
C ILE A 101 6.33 -8.44 9.23
N GLU A 102 6.19 -9.62 9.84
CA GLU A 102 6.86 -9.94 11.09
C GLU A 102 8.39 -9.91 10.93
N GLU A 103 8.91 -10.51 9.86
CA GLU A 103 10.35 -10.47 9.54
C GLU A 103 10.83 -9.02 9.37
N LYS A 104 10.05 -8.17 8.69
CA LYS A 104 10.34 -6.74 8.54
C LYS A 104 10.32 -5.99 9.86
N ILE A 105 9.39 -6.32 10.76
CA ILE A 105 9.30 -5.72 12.10
C ILE A 105 10.54 -6.07 12.90
N GLN A 106 10.96 -7.33 12.90
CA GLN A 106 12.17 -7.76 13.61
C GLN A 106 13.43 -7.07 13.07
N GLU A 107 13.56 -6.96 11.75
CA GLU A 107 14.65 -6.19 11.11
C GLU A 107 14.64 -4.71 11.56
N LEU A 108 13.48 -4.05 11.53
CA LEU A 108 13.34 -2.65 11.92
C LEU A 108 13.61 -2.42 13.41
N ILE A 109 13.28 -3.37 14.28
CA ILE A 109 13.62 -3.32 15.71
C ILE A 109 15.13 -3.32 15.89
N LEU A 110 15.86 -4.22 15.22
CA LEU A 110 17.32 -4.28 15.30
C LEU A 110 17.97 -2.97 14.83
N ILE A 111 17.54 -2.44 13.68
CA ILE A 111 18.02 -1.16 13.15
C ILE A 111 17.74 -0.02 14.13
N ARG A 112 16.55 0.00 14.74
CA ARG A 112 16.18 1.01 15.74
C ARG A 112 17.11 0.97 16.95
N GLU A 113 17.41 -0.21 17.49
CA GLU A 113 18.30 -0.36 18.64
C GLU A 113 19.73 0.09 18.31
N GLU A 114 20.24 -0.25 17.12
CA GLU A 114 21.54 0.23 16.65
C GLU A 114 21.58 1.77 16.55
N LEU A 115 20.53 2.38 15.99
CA LEU A 115 20.40 3.84 15.92
C LEU A 115 20.38 4.50 17.29
N LEU A 116 19.71 3.89 18.27
CA LEU A 116 19.66 4.40 19.65
C LEU A 116 21.03 4.35 20.32
N ASP A 117 21.80 3.28 20.10
CA ASP A 117 23.15 3.16 20.62
C ASP A 117 24.10 4.21 20.03
N TYR A 118 24.09 4.40 18.70
CA TYR A 118 24.86 5.47 18.06
C TYR A 118 24.44 6.85 18.56
N HIS A 119 23.14 7.11 18.67
CA HIS A 119 22.62 8.37 19.19
C HIS A 119 23.16 8.64 20.61
N LYS A 120 23.09 7.65 21.51
CA LYS A 120 23.63 7.77 22.87
C LYS A 120 25.13 8.06 22.89
N LYS A 121 25.92 7.32 22.09
CA LYS A 121 27.37 7.53 21.97
C LYS A 121 27.71 8.93 21.47
N PHE A 122 27.00 9.42 20.47
CA PHE A 122 27.24 10.75 19.91
C PHE A 122 26.83 11.86 20.87
N CYS A 123 25.71 11.73 21.59
CA CYS A 123 25.33 12.68 22.62
C CYS A 123 26.39 12.76 23.73
N ALA A 124 26.84 11.62 24.25
CA ALA A 124 27.88 11.59 25.29
C ALA A 124 29.19 12.25 24.80
N LYS A 125 29.60 11.95 23.58
CA LYS A 125 30.80 12.56 22.98
C LYS A 125 30.67 14.07 22.82
N LEU A 126 29.48 14.53 22.43
CA LEU A 126 29.19 15.95 22.25
C LEU A 126 29.21 16.69 23.59
N ASP A 127 28.72 16.08 24.66
CA ASP A 127 28.76 16.65 26.01
C ASP A 127 30.18 16.71 26.58
N GLU A 128 31.02 15.69 26.32
CA GLU A 128 32.46 15.73 26.65
C GLU A 128 33.16 16.91 25.97
N LEU A 129 32.93 17.09 24.66
CA LEU A 129 33.55 18.16 23.89
C LEU A 129 33.10 19.55 24.37
N LYS A 130 31.81 19.71 24.68
CA LYS A 130 31.28 20.96 25.27
C LYS A 130 31.92 21.28 26.62
N SER A 131 32.09 20.28 27.48
CA SER A 131 32.69 20.43 28.81
C SER A 131 34.19 20.78 28.74
N GLN A 132 34.89 20.32 27.70
CA GLN A 132 36.29 20.66 27.45
C GLN A 132 36.45 22.10 26.92
N SER A 133 35.53 22.59 26.08
CA SER A 133 35.56 23.98 25.59
C SER A 133 35.26 25.02 26.67
N THR A 134 34.41 24.73 27.66
CA THR A 134 34.12 25.65 28.77
C THR A 134 35.28 25.74 29.78
N ALA A 135 36.01 24.64 30.02
CA ALA A 135 37.19 24.64 30.89
C ALA A 135 38.40 25.40 30.31
N GLY A 136 38.51 25.51 28.97
CA GLY A 136 39.59 26.23 28.29
C GLY A 136 39.45 27.76 28.31
N GLN A 137 38.23 28.30 28.45
CA GLN A 137 38.00 29.75 28.43
C GLN A 137 38.10 30.43 29.81
N ALA A 138 38.08 29.67 30.91
CA ALA A 138 38.18 30.21 32.28
C ALA A 138 39.63 30.50 32.74
N LYS A 139 40.62 30.46 31.84
CA LYS A 139 42.05 30.49 32.17
C LYS A 139 42.87 31.54 31.40
N GLN A 140 42.25 32.58 30.87
CA GLN A 140 42.97 33.76 30.38
C GLN A 140 42.82 34.93 31.36
N PRO A 141 43.95 35.53 31.81
CA PRO A 141 43.99 36.64 32.79
C PRO A 141 43.52 37.98 32.21
#